data_AF-A0A6G0VRW7-F1
#
_entry.id   AF-A0A6G0VRW7-F1
#
_cell.length_a   1.000
_cell.length_b   1.000
_cell.length_c   1.000
_cell.angle_alpha   90.00
_cell.angle_beta   90.00
_cell.angle_gamma   90.00
#
_symmetry.space_group_name_H-M   'P 1'
#
loop_
_entity.id
_entity.type
_entity.pdbx_description
1 polymer ?
#
loop_
_entity_poly.entity_id
_entity_poly.type
_entity_poly.pdbx_seq_one_letter_code
_entity_poly.pdbx_strand_id
1 'polypeptide(L)'
;MECTQGEHLIDNHAKNIHIKLINPIYHFYLNFLEFVLPIFTNLNLEFQSQKPKIHQIYNKMSAVYRTLLDCYIKPDYLKKHDICEIQYRNSIHYLPNDQIYLGGKCMTDLSNNIIKNNEKDVCINNCLNFYIEGAHQFYKRFPFNSSYIKLLKALSFLDPNNISNIVSIAPAATHFELILNMDLNDLDREWRLLINSVEDYNNETVAFWKTVKNMKKGDDSENRLETETLSGMLNIKNILNFQKKSCYNFEINEEMFID
;
A
#
# COMPACT_ATOMS: atom_id res chain seq x y z
N MET A 1 36.84 -27.67 34.66
CA MET A 1 37.42 -26.31 34.53
C MET A 1 36.80 -25.53 33.36
N GLU A 2 35.65 -25.95 32.80
CA GLU A 2 35.04 -25.32 31.60
C GLU A 2 33.80 -24.46 31.88
N CYS A 3 33.19 -24.53 33.08
CA CYS A 3 32.00 -23.72 33.42
C CYS A 3 32.29 -22.21 33.57
N THR A 4 33.48 -21.84 34.04
CA THR A 4 33.81 -20.44 34.36
C THR A 4 34.06 -19.57 33.13
N GLN A 5 34.39 -20.15 31.97
CA GLN A 5 34.66 -19.40 30.74
C GLN A 5 33.36 -18.98 30.04
N GLY A 6 32.32 -19.82 30.08
CA GLY A 6 31.00 -19.52 29.52
C GLY A 6 30.26 -18.43 30.28
N GLU A 7 30.29 -18.47 31.61
CA GLU A 7 29.69 -17.44 32.48
C GLU A 7 30.36 -16.06 32.27
N HIS A 8 31.68 -16.03 32.16
CA HIS A 8 32.44 -14.79 31.94
C HIS A 8 32.17 -14.16 30.56
N LEU A 9 31.89 -14.98 29.54
CA LEU A 9 31.48 -14.53 28.22
C LEU A 9 30.07 -13.93 28.25
N ILE A 10 29.11 -14.61 28.90
CA ILE A 10 27.74 -14.13 29.05
C ILE A 10 27.72 -12.78 29.81
N ASP A 11 28.47 -12.66 30.90
CA ASP A 11 28.57 -11.42 31.67
C ASP A 11 29.18 -10.26 30.86
N ASN A 12 30.17 -10.54 30.01
CA ASN A 12 30.73 -9.54 29.11
C ASN A 12 29.75 -9.12 28.02
N HIS A 13 28.98 -10.04 27.44
CA HIS A 13 27.93 -9.71 26.48
C HIS A 13 26.80 -8.88 27.13
N ALA A 14 26.36 -9.26 28.32
CA ALA A 14 25.35 -8.53 29.08
C ALA A 14 25.81 -7.09 29.41
N LYS A 15 27.06 -6.92 29.86
CA LYS A 15 27.67 -5.59 30.09
C LYS A 15 27.72 -4.75 28.80
N ASN A 16 28.11 -5.35 27.68
CA ASN A 16 28.15 -4.66 26.40
C ASN A 16 26.75 -4.21 25.92
N ILE A 17 25.72 -5.04 26.12
CA ILE A 17 24.33 -4.68 25.82
C ILE A 17 23.89 -3.53 26.73
N HIS A 18 24.16 -3.62 28.04
CA HIS A 18 23.81 -2.58 29.00
C HIS A 18 24.44 -1.22 28.67
N ILE A 19 25.74 -1.20 28.34
CA ILE A 19 26.46 0.02 27.92
C ILE A 19 25.82 0.61 26.65
N LYS A 20 25.45 -0.23 25.67
CA LYS A 20 24.78 0.23 24.45
C LYS A 20 23.36 0.77 24.72
N LEU A 21 22.60 0.13 25.62
CA LEU A 21 21.24 0.58 25.96
C LEU A 21 21.22 1.90 26.73
N ILE A 22 22.28 2.21 27.47
CA ILE A 22 22.43 3.50 28.17
C ILE A 22 22.88 4.62 27.21
N ASN A 23 23.46 4.27 26.06
CA ASN A 23 23.97 5.27 25.14
C ASN A 23 22.80 6.00 24.42
N PRO A 24 22.76 7.35 24.48
CA PRO A 24 21.65 8.16 23.99
C PRO A 24 21.40 8.02 22.49
N ILE A 25 22.43 7.68 21.70
CA ILE A 25 22.32 7.46 20.26
C ILE A 25 21.52 6.20 19.96
N TYR A 26 21.76 5.11 20.69
CA TYR A 26 20.96 3.89 20.51
C TYR A 26 19.53 4.08 21.00
N HIS A 27 19.34 4.80 22.12
CA HIS A 27 18.00 5.17 22.57
C HIS A 27 17.24 5.95 21.49
N PHE A 28 17.90 6.93 20.85
CA PHE A 28 17.34 7.67 19.74
C PHE A 28 16.96 6.78 18.56
N TYR A 29 17.83 5.86 18.14
CA TYR A 29 17.50 4.93 17.06
C TYR A 29 16.36 3.98 17.43
N LEU A 30 16.27 3.54 18.69
CA LEU A 30 15.14 2.72 19.14
C LEU A 30 13.83 3.51 19.12
N ASN A 31 13.84 4.77 19.55
CA ASN A 31 12.70 5.69 19.45
C ASN A 31 12.28 5.91 17.99
N PHE A 32 13.25 6.03 17.08
CA PHE A 32 13.01 6.14 15.64
C PHE A 32 12.37 4.86 15.09
N LEU A 33 12.91 3.70 15.44
CA LEU A 33 12.39 2.39 15.02
C LEU A 33 10.98 2.15 15.55
N GLU A 34 10.70 2.52 16.81
CA GLU A 34 9.36 2.45 17.39
C GLU A 34 8.34 3.27 16.59
N PHE A 35 8.76 4.43 16.05
CA PHE A 35 7.90 5.26 15.20
C PHE A 35 7.72 4.70 13.79
N VAL A 36 8.80 4.32 13.11
CA VAL A 36 8.75 3.99 11.68
C VAL A 36 8.27 2.56 11.40
N LEU A 37 8.59 1.59 12.25
CA LEU A 37 8.24 0.18 12.01
C LEU A 37 6.72 -0.04 11.87
N PRO A 38 5.84 0.58 12.69
CA PRO A 38 4.39 0.52 12.51
C PRO A 38 3.88 0.91 11.11
N ILE A 39 4.57 1.81 10.41
CA ILE A 39 4.21 2.22 9.03
C ILE A 39 4.25 1.00 8.10
N PHE A 40 5.21 0.09 8.30
CA PHE A 40 5.35 -1.13 7.50
C PHE A 40 4.51 -2.29 8.04
N THR A 41 4.50 -2.52 9.36
CA THR A 41 3.83 -3.69 9.93
C THR A 41 2.31 -3.62 9.79
N ASN A 42 1.72 -2.43 9.80
CA ASN A 42 0.28 -2.25 9.60
C ASN A 42 -0.17 -2.64 8.19
N LEU A 43 0.71 -2.59 7.17
CA LEU A 43 0.39 -3.11 5.84
C LEU A 43 0.15 -4.61 5.87
N ASN A 44 0.93 -5.34 6.66
CA ASN A 44 0.79 -6.80 6.74
C ASN A 44 -0.60 -7.19 7.24
N LEU A 45 -1.20 -6.39 8.15
CA LEU A 45 -2.55 -6.60 8.63
C LEU A 45 -3.60 -6.49 7.50
N GLU A 46 -3.38 -5.61 6.52
CA GLU A 46 -4.28 -5.48 5.37
C GLU A 46 -4.21 -6.70 4.45
N PHE A 47 -3.00 -7.24 4.23
CA PHE A 47 -2.81 -8.47 3.45
C PHE A 47 -3.27 -9.74 4.18
N GLN A 48 -3.33 -9.72 5.51
CA GLN A 48 -3.85 -10.82 6.33
C GLN A 48 -5.38 -10.81 6.47
N SER A 49 -6.05 -9.79 5.93
CA SER A 49 -7.52 -9.69 5.95
C SER A 49 -8.16 -10.84 5.18
N GLN A 50 -9.11 -11.55 5.81
CA GLN A 50 -9.91 -12.58 5.16
C GLN A 50 -11.02 -12.01 4.24
N LYS A 51 -11.38 -10.73 4.42
CA LYS A 51 -12.37 -10.05 3.56
C LYS A 51 -11.72 -9.58 2.25
N PRO A 52 -12.41 -9.70 1.08
CA PRO A 52 -11.91 -9.21 -0.19
C PRO A 52 -11.84 -7.67 -0.19
N LYS A 53 -10.63 -7.12 -0.23
CA LYS A 53 -10.37 -5.67 -0.18
C LYS A 53 -9.55 -5.17 -1.38
N ILE A 54 -9.56 -5.90 -2.51
CA ILE A 54 -8.73 -5.57 -3.69
C ILE A 54 -8.90 -4.12 -4.16
N HIS A 55 -10.11 -3.60 -4.06
CA HIS A 55 -10.49 -2.23 -4.39
C HIS A 55 -9.87 -1.15 -3.49
N GLN A 56 -9.38 -1.53 -2.31
CA GLN A 56 -8.73 -0.64 -1.34
C GLN A 56 -7.21 -0.73 -1.39
N ILE A 57 -6.64 -1.80 -1.96
CA ILE A 57 -5.19 -2.09 -1.87
C ILE A 57 -4.39 -0.91 -2.43
N TYR A 58 -4.71 -0.43 -3.64
CA TYR A 58 -3.96 0.67 -4.25
C TYR A 58 -3.97 1.92 -3.37
N ASN A 59 -5.15 2.33 -2.89
CA ASN A 59 -5.30 3.52 -2.06
C ASN A 59 -4.56 3.39 -0.72
N LYS A 60 -4.64 2.21 -0.07
CA LYS A 60 -3.91 1.95 1.19
C LYS A 60 -2.40 1.93 0.99
N MET A 61 -1.91 1.25 -0.05
CA MET A 61 -0.48 1.22 -0.37
C MET A 61 0.04 2.62 -0.72
N SER A 62 -0.70 3.39 -1.51
CA SER A 62 -0.38 4.78 -1.84
C SER A 62 -0.32 5.65 -0.60
N ALA A 63 -1.30 5.55 0.30
CA ALA A 63 -1.34 6.33 1.54
C ALA A 63 -0.15 6.02 2.46
N VAL A 64 0.18 4.74 2.65
CA VAL A 64 1.32 4.34 3.49
C VAL A 64 2.65 4.75 2.88
N TYR A 65 2.81 4.56 1.57
CA TYR A 65 4.01 5.03 0.88
C TYR A 65 4.16 6.55 0.98
N ARG A 66 3.08 7.32 0.76
CA ARG A 66 3.08 8.77 0.98
C ARG A 66 3.44 9.16 2.41
N THR A 67 2.93 8.45 3.40
CA THR A 67 3.26 8.70 4.83
C THR A 67 4.76 8.54 5.08
N LEU A 68 5.37 7.50 4.52
CA LEU A 68 6.82 7.29 4.61
C LEU A 68 7.61 8.43 3.92
N LEU A 69 7.18 8.83 2.73
CA LEU A 69 7.84 9.89 1.96
C LEU A 69 7.69 11.27 2.62
N ASP A 70 6.54 11.56 3.22
CA ASP A 70 6.26 12.84 3.90
C ASP A 70 7.21 13.10 5.09
N CYS A 71 7.86 12.05 5.60
CA CYS A 71 8.87 12.19 6.65
C CYS A 71 10.14 12.91 6.17
N TYR A 72 10.44 12.90 4.86
CA TYR A 72 11.72 13.44 4.35
C TYR A 72 11.64 14.16 3.01
N ILE A 73 10.52 14.12 2.29
CA ILE A 73 10.32 14.80 1.01
C ILE A 73 9.48 16.06 1.20
N LYS A 74 9.82 17.13 0.46
CA LYS A 74 9.10 18.41 0.47
C LYS A 74 7.60 18.24 0.19
N PRO A 75 6.70 18.77 1.05
CA PRO A 75 5.25 18.64 0.87
C PRO A 75 4.73 19.18 -0.46
N ASP A 76 5.29 20.30 -0.95
CA ASP A 76 4.89 20.90 -2.23
C ASP A 76 5.19 19.99 -3.42
N TYR A 77 6.26 19.21 -3.35
CA TYR A 77 6.60 18.25 -4.40
C TYR A 77 5.63 17.05 -4.35
N LEU A 78 5.37 16.51 -3.15
CA LEU A 78 4.44 15.40 -2.96
C LEU A 78 3.00 15.72 -3.40
N LYS A 79 2.52 16.94 -3.13
CA LYS A 79 1.16 17.38 -3.49
C LYS A 79 0.97 17.55 -5.00
N LYS A 80 2.02 17.94 -5.73
CA LYS A 80 1.96 18.23 -7.18
C LYS A 80 2.06 17.00 -8.07
N HIS A 81 2.62 15.91 -7.56
CA HIS A 81 2.91 14.72 -8.37
C HIS A 81 2.05 13.53 -7.96
N ASP A 82 1.61 12.75 -8.94
CA ASP A 82 1.00 11.45 -8.66
C ASP A 82 2.05 10.52 -8.03
N ILE A 83 1.59 9.56 -7.22
CA ILE A 83 2.47 8.65 -6.49
C ILE A 83 3.41 7.85 -7.41
N CYS A 84 2.99 7.61 -8.65
CA CYS A 84 3.77 6.89 -9.67
C CYS A 84 4.95 7.71 -10.23
N GLU A 85 4.95 9.03 -10.07
CA GLU A 85 5.92 9.95 -10.70
C GLU A 85 6.99 10.43 -9.72
N ILE A 86 6.77 10.20 -8.42
CA ILE A 86 7.62 10.71 -7.35
C ILE A 86 9.02 10.07 -7.40
N GLN A 87 10.03 10.92 -7.58
CA GLN A 87 11.45 10.55 -7.56
C GLN A 87 11.99 10.51 -6.13
N TYR A 88 11.62 9.47 -5.38
CA TYR A 88 11.88 9.34 -3.94
C TYR A 88 13.37 9.28 -3.54
N ARG A 89 14.29 9.07 -4.49
CA ARG A 89 15.76 9.07 -4.30
C ARG A 89 16.44 10.39 -4.69
N ASN A 90 15.69 11.35 -5.25
CA ASN A 90 16.27 12.60 -5.71
C ASN A 90 16.37 13.60 -4.55
N SER A 91 17.61 13.86 -4.11
CA SER A 91 17.91 14.72 -2.96
C SER A 91 17.47 16.18 -3.13
N ILE A 92 17.25 16.66 -4.37
CA ILE A 92 16.74 18.01 -4.63
C ILE A 92 15.37 18.22 -3.98
N HIS A 93 14.60 17.14 -3.82
CA HIS A 93 13.26 17.16 -3.24
C HIS A 93 13.24 16.85 -1.74
N TYR A 94 14.40 16.63 -1.10
CA TYR A 94 14.45 16.32 0.33
C TYR A 94 14.27 17.56 1.19
N LEU A 95 13.69 17.37 2.36
CA LEU A 95 13.68 18.36 3.43
C LEU A 95 15.13 18.57 3.93
N PRO A 96 15.47 19.80 4.36
CA PRO A 96 16.68 20.03 5.15
C PRO A 96 16.73 19.15 6.41
N ASN A 97 17.92 18.81 6.90
CA ASN A 97 18.10 17.88 8.03
C ASN A 97 17.30 18.24 9.28
N ASP A 98 17.18 19.53 9.59
CA ASP A 98 16.43 20.05 10.74
C ASP A 98 14.90 19.94 10.58
N GLN A 99 14.42 19.63 9.38
CA GLN A 99 13.00 19.48 9.04
C GLN A 99 12.59 18.03 8.76
N ILE A 100 13.54 17.09 8.71
CA ILE A 100 13.23 15.66 8.55
C ILE A 100 12.50 15.16 9.81
N TYR A 101 11.34 14.54 9.61
CA TYR A 101 10.53 14.03 10.71
C TYR A 101 10.95 12.61 11.09
N LEU A 102 11.38 12.42 12.33
CA LEU A 102 11.91 11.15 12.86
C LEU A 102 11.00 10.50 13.92
N GLY A 103 9.81 11.06 14.12
CA GLY A 103 8.88 10.67 15.18
C GLY A 103 9.00 11.55 16.43
N GLY A 104 7.89 11.72 17.16
CA GLY A 104 7.79 12.71 18.24
C GLY A 104 8.83 12.56 19.36
N LYS A 105 9.21 11.33 19.73
CA LYS A 105 10.25 11.08 20.74
C LYS A 105 11.62 11.56 20.25
N CYS A 106 12.01 11.20 19.03
CA CYS A 106 13.26 11.67 18.42
C CYS A 106 13.30 13.20 18.27
N MET A 107 12.20 13.84 17.87
CA MET A 107 12.14 15.30 17.78
C MET A 107 12.36 15.96 19.15
N THR A 108 11.83 15.35 20.21
CA THR A 108 12.03 15.81 21.60
C THR A 108 13.48 15.61 22.05
N ASP A 109 14.10 14.48 21.69
CA ASP A 109 15.51 14.19 22.01
C ASP A 109 16.45 15.20 21.33
N LEU A 110 16.15 15.58 20.08
CA LEU A 110 16.90 16.59 19.33
C LEU A 110 16.75 17.99 19.90
N SER A 111 15.52 18.39 20.30
CA SER A 111 15.27 19.70 20.91
C SER A 111 15.91 19.84 22.28
N ASN A 112 15.92 18.76 23.06
CA ASN A 112 16.53 18.72 24.39
C ASN A 112 18.06 18.57 24.35
N ASN A 113 18.68 18.51 23.17
CA ASN A 113 20.11 18.32 22.98
C ASN A 113 20.67 17.06 23.69
N ILE A 114 19.85 15.99 23.76
CA ILE A 114 20.29 14.70 24.33
C ILE A 114 21.42 14.11 23.47
N ILE A 115 21.34 14.33 22.15
CA ILE A 115 22.42 14.04 21.20
C ILE A 115 23.30 15.28 21.04
N LYS A 116 24.61 15.08 21.14
CA LYS A 116 25.61 16.14 20.94
C LYS A 116 25.51 16.72 19.53
N ASN A 117 25.71 18.03 19.39
CA ASN A 117 25.54 18.73 18.11
C ASN A 117 26.40 18.15 16.97
N ASN A 118 27.59 17.63 17.25
CA ASN A 118 28.46 17.00 16.25
C ASN A 118 27.98 15.62 15.77
N GLU A 119 27.05 14.99 16.49
CA GLU A 119 26.50 13.66 16.16
C GLU A 119 25.07 13.74 15.60
N LYS A 120 24.39 14.88 15.74
CA LYS A 120 23.00 15.07 15.27
C LYS A 120 22.84 14.80 13.78
N ASP A 121 23.67 15.42 12.94
CA ASP A 121 23.60 15.24 11.49
C ASP A 121 23.85 13.79 11.08
N VAL A 122 24.78 13.11 11.75
CA VAL A 122 25.06 11.69 11.51
C VAL A 122 23.83 10.84 11.84
N CYS A 123 23.18 11.10 12.97
CA CYS A 123 21.97 10.37 13.38
C CYS A 123 20.81 10.61 12.41
N ILE A 124 20.57 11.87 12.04
CA ILE A 124 19.52 12.25 11.08
C ILE A 124 19.78 11.60 9.72
N ASN A 125 21.01 11.65 9.21
CA ASN A 125 21.38 11.03 7.94
C ASN A 125 21.20 9.51 7.96
N ASN A 126 21.50 8.84 9.08
CA ASN A 126 21.26 7.41 9.21
C ASN A 126 19.76 7.07 9.16
N CYS A 127 18.92 7.85 9.84
CA CYS A 127 17.47 7.69 9.77
C CYS A 127 16.91 8.02 8.38
N LEU A 128 17.44 9.05 7.71
CA LEU A 128 17.09 9.39 6.33
C LEU A 128 17.43 8.23 5.38
N ASN A 129 18.63 7.65 5.51
CA ASN A 129 19.03 6.47 4.72
C ASN A 129 18.08 5.29 4.96
N PHE A 130 17.62 5.09 6.19
CA PHE A 130 16.60 4.09 6.51
C PHE A 130 15.29 4.38 5.78
N TYR A 131 14.80 5.63 5.77
CA TYR A 131 13.60 5.98 5.01
C TYR A 131 13.76 5.77 3.51
N ILE A 132 14.88 6.19 2.92
CA ILE A 132 15.15 6.04 1.49
C ILE A 132 15.18 4.55 1.11
N GLU A 133 15.83 3.72 1.91
CA GLU A 133 15.87 2.28 1.68
C GLU A 133 14.50 1.63 1.91
N GLY A 134 13.77 2.05 2.95
CA GLY A 134 12.39 1.62 3.19
C GLY A 134 11.47 1.95 2.01
N ALA A 135 11.58 3.17 1.45
CA ALA A 135 10.83 3.60 0.28
C ALA A 135 11.22 2.80 -0.96
N HIS A 136 12.51 2.51 -1.15
CA HIS A 136 12.98 1.65 -2.23
C HIS A 136 12.41 0.24 -2.15
N GLN A 137 12.49 -0.37 -0.97
CA GLN A 137 12.00 -1.72 -0.71
C GLN A 137 10.48 -1.80 -0.86
N PHE A 138 9.76 -0.74 -0.50
CA PHE A 138 8.32 -0.61 -0.75
C PHE A 138 8.05 -0.57 -2.25
N TYR A 139 8.67 0.36 -2.98
CA TYR A 139 8.45 0.57 -4.41
C TYR A 139 8.79 -0.67 -5.24
N LYS A 140 9.86 -1.39 -4.86
CA LYS A 140 10.26 -2.66 -5.51
C LYS A 140 9.15 -3.72 -5.41
N ARG A 141 8.42 -3.78 -4.30
CA ARG A 141 7.33 -4.75 -4.07
C ARG A 141 5.98 -4.27 -4.60
N PHE A 142 5.80 -2.96 -4.71
CA PHE A 142 4.57 -2.33 -5.21
C PHE A 142 4.93 -1.23 -6.23
N PRO A 143 5.34 -1.59 -7.46
CA PRO A 143 5.77 -0.63 -8.47
C PRO A 143 4.55 0.09 -9.04
N PHE A 144 4.28 1.29 -8.52
CA PHE A 144 3.10 2.10 -8.86
C PHE A 144 2.96 2.39 -10.36
N ASN A 145 4.07 2.44 -11.10
CA ASN A 145 4.08 2.67 -12.55
C ASN A 145 3.71 1.44 -13.40
N SER A 146 3.71 0.23 -12.82
CA SER A 146 3.42 -1.02 -13.56
C SER A 146 1.96 -1.13 -13.98
N SER A 147 1.71 -1.87 -15.07
CA SER A 147 0.36 -2.08 -15.62
C SER A 147 -0.58 -2.75 -14.62
N TYR A 148 -0.14 -3.80 -13.94
CA TYR A 148 -0.95 -4.53 -12.95
C TYR A 148 -1.33 -3.67 -11.73
N ILE A 149 -0.42 -2.81 -11.25
CA ILE A 149 -0.72 -1.91 -10.13
C ILE A 149 -1.67 -0.78 -10.56
N LYS A 150 -1.55 -0.30 -11.81
CA LYS A 150 -2.53 0.64 -12.39
C LYS A 150 -3.91 0.02 -12.51
N LEU A 151 -4.02 -1.28 -12.81
CA LEU A 151 -5.30 -2.00 -12.77
C LEU A 151 -5.89 -1.98 -11.35
N LEU A 152 -5.09 -2.18 -10.29
CA LEU A 152 -5.58 -2.07 -8.91
C LEU A 152 -6.15 -0.68 -8.59
N LYS A 153 -5.59 0.39 -9.16
CA LYS A 153 -6.15 1.76 -9.09
C LYS A 153 -7.51 1.82 -9.79
N ALA A 154 -7.60 1.24 -10.99
CA ALA A 154 -8.83 1.21 -11.76
C ALA A 154 -9.95 0.43 -11.06
N LEU A 155 -9.63 -0.63 -10.30
CA LEU A 155 -10.60 -1.41 -9.51
C LEU A 155 -11.21 -0.67 -8.30
N SER A 156 -10.85 0.59 -8.07
CA SER A 156 -11.43 1.42 -7.00
C SER A 156 -12.94 1.64 -7.15
N PHE A 157 -13.51 1.46 -8.34
CA PHE A 157 -14.96 1.53 -8.60
C PHE A 157 -15.77 0.49 -7.82
N LEU A 158 -15.14 -0.60 -7.40
CA LEU A 158 -15.78 -1.62 -6.58
C LEU A 158 -16.12 -1.10 -5.17
N ASP A 159 -15.53 0.01 -4.72
CA ASP A 159 -15.98 0.69 -3.51
C ASP A 159 -17.23 1.53 -3.82
N PRO A 160 -18.38 1.28 -3.18
CA PRO A 160 -19.60 2.07 -3.39
C PRO A 160 -19.38 3.57 -3.21
N ASN A 161 -18.49 3.97 -2.30
CA ASN A 161 -18.20 5.37 -2.01
C ASN A 161 -17.42 6.08 -3.14
N ASN A 162 -16.81 5.33 -4.05
CA ASN A 162 -16.07 5.89 -5.18
C ASN A 162 -16.91 6.00 -6.45
N ILE A 163 -18.08 5.35 -6.52
CA ILE A 163 -18.89 5.22 -7.73
C ILE A 163 -19.23 6.58 -8.34
N SER A 164 -19.67 7.53 -7.51
CA SER A 164 -20.06 8.88 -7.95
C SER A 164 -18.91 9.68 -8.58
N ASN A 165 -17.67 9.33 -8.26
CA ASN A 165 -16.47 10.04 -8.71
C ASN A 165 -15.85 9.43 -9.97
N ILE A 166 -16.38 8.29 -10.46
CA ILE A 166 -15.80 7.52 -11.55
C ILE A 166 -16.68 7.63 -12.78
N VAL A 167 -16.16 8.30 -13.81
CA VAL A 167 -16.91 8.58 -15.06
C VAL A 167 -17.07 7.34 -15.95
N SER A 168 -16.10 6.42 -15.90
CA SER A 168 -16.01 5.25 -16.77
C SER A 168 -15.26 4.12 -16.06
N ILE A 169 -15.69 2.89 -16.29
CA ILE A 169 -14.99 1.68 -15.83
C ILE A 169 -14.20 1.00 -16.94
N ALA A 170 -14.22 1.57 -18.16
CA ALA A 170 -13.43 1.09 -19.30
C ALA A 170 -11.94 0.89 -18.97
N PRO A 171 -11.24 1.75 -18.19
CA PRO A 171 -9.84 1.52 -17.84
C PRO A 171 -9.58 0.22 -17.06
N ALA A 172 -10.57 -0.28 -16.31
CA ALA A 172 -10.47 -1.59 -15.67
C ALA A 172 -10.88 -2.70 -16.65
N ALA A 173 -11.92 -2.45 -17.44
CA ALA A 173 -12.55 -3.42 -18.34
C ALA A 173 -11.65 -3.86 -19.50
N THR A 174 -10.82 -2.97 -20.04
CA THR A 174 -9.87 -3.27 -21.13
C THR A 174 -8.88 -4.39 -20.77
N HIS A 175 -8.56 -4.56 -19.48
CA HIS A 175 -7.72 -5.65 -19.00
C HIS A 175 -8.41 -7.02 -19.05
N PHE A 176 -9.72 -7.05 -19.21
CA PHE A 176 -10.54 -8.27 -19.27
C PHE A 176 -11.20 -8.46 -20.64
N GLU A 177 -11.04 -7.52 -21.56
CA GLU A 177 -11.71 -7.51 -22.87
C GLU A 177 -11.43 -8.77 -23.68
N LEU A 178 -10.17 -9.21 -23.71
CA LEU A 178 -9.75 -10.43 -24.40
C LEU A 178 -10.32 -11.71 -23.78
N ILE A 179 -10.71 -11.68 -22.50
CA ILE A 179 -11.22 -12.84 -21.76
C ILE A 179 -12.75 -12.92 -21.87
N LEU A 180 -13.41 -11.76 -21.91
CA LEU A 180 -14.86 -11.65 -21.71
C LEU A 180 -15.61 -11.12 -22.94
N ASN A 181 -14.92 -10.93 -24.08
CA ASN A 181 -15.49 -10.52 -25.38
C ASN A 181 -16.56 -9.40 -25.24
N MET A 182 -16.15 -8.28 -24.64
CA MET A 182 -17.06 -7.22 -24.20
C MET A 182 -17.06 -5.99 -25.13
N ASP A 183 -18.21 -5.32 -25.24
CA ASP A 183 -18.31 -3.98 -25.81
C ASP A 183 -18.17 -2.93 -24.71
N LEU A 184 -17.10 -2.12 -24.77
CA LEU A 184 -16.79 -1.10 -23.78
C LEU A 184 -17.85 0.02 -23.72
N ASN A 185 -18.52 0.33 -24.83
CA ASN A 185 -19.55 1.37 -24.87
C ASN A 185 -20.85 0.89 -24.24
N ASP A 186 -21.21 -0.38 -24.43
CA ASP A 186 -22.34 -1.00 -23.71
C ASP A 186 -22.09 -0.96 -22.20
N LEU A 187 -20.89 -1.37 -21.78
CA LEU A 187 -20.50 -1.36 -20.36
C LEU A 187 -20.57 0.06 -19.76
N ASP A 188 -20.03 1.06 -20.45
CA ASP A 188 -20.05 2.45 -19.96
C ASP A 188 -21.46 3.06 -19.94
N ARG A 189 -22.34 2.70 -20.90
CA ARG A 189 -23.76 3.10 -20.84
C ARG A 189 -24.42 2.57 -19.58
N GLU A 190 -24.18 1.31 -19.25
CA GLU A 190 -24.76 0.66 -18.07
C GLU A 190 -24.19 1.22 -16.78
N TRP A 191 -22.89 1.48 -16.73
CA TRP A 191 -22.24 2.17 -15.63
C TRP A 191 -22.90 3.53 -15.33
N ARG A 192 -23.15 4.32 -16.38
CA ARG A 192 -23.81 5.62 -16.23
C ARG A 192 -25.26 5.51 -15.78
N LEU A 193 -25.99 4.50 -16.24
CA LEU A 193 -27.35 4.24 -15.76
C LEU A 193 -27.33 3.86 -14.27
N LEU A 194 -26.39 3.01 -13.84
CA LEU A 194 -26.22 2.65 -12.44
C LEU A 194 -25.96 3.86 -11.55
N ILE A 195 -25.02 4.73 -11.93
CA ILE A 195 -24.69 5.93 -11.14
C ILE A 195 -25.94 6.76 -10.87
N ASN A 196 -26.82 6.90 -11.86
CA ASN A 196 -28.04 7.70 -11.76
C ASN A 196 -29.22 6.96 -11.10
N SER A 197 -29.12 5.65 -10.87
CA SER A 197 -30.19 4.85 -10.23
C SER A 197 -29.93 4.51 -8.77
N VAL A 198 -28.70 4.71 -8.29
CA VAL A 198 -28.31 4.42 -6.90
C VAL A 198 -28.56 5.65 -6.03
N GLU A 199 -29.47 5.51 -5.07
CA GLU A 199 -29.76 6.56 -4.07
C GLU A 199 -28.90 6.46 -2.82
N ASP A 200 -28.42 5.26 -2.47
CA ASP A 200 -27.61 5.02 -1.26
C ASP A 200 -26.35 4.19 -1.54
N TYR A 201 -25.21 4.82 -1.30
CA TYR A 201 -23.87 4.20 -1.39
C TYR A 201 -23.37 3.66 -0.04
N ASN A 202 -24.07 3.88 1.09
CA ASN A 202 -23.59 3.56 2.45
C ASN A 202 -23.72 2.07 2.84
N ASN A 203 -23.62 1.17 1.87
CA ASN A 203 -23.72 -0.26 2.10
C ASN A 203 -22.33 -0.91 2.17
N GLU A 204 -22.19 -2.00 2.96
CA GLU A 204 -21.01 -2.86 2.89
C GLU A 204 -20.82 -3.30 1.43
N THR A 205 -19.60 -3.20 0.90
CA THR A 205 -19.28 -3.41 -0.54
C THR A 205 -19.99 -4.63 -1.13
N VAL A 206 -19.95 -5.77 -0.45
CA VAL A 206 -20.58 -7.01 -0.95
C VAL A 206 -22.11 -6.91 -0.95
N ALA A 207 -22.71 -6.29 0.04
CA ALA A 207 -24.16 -6.08 0.10
C ALA A 207 -24.62 -5.13 -1.01
N PHE A 208 -23.87 -4.04 -1.24
CA PHE A 208 -24.14 -3.11 -2.34
C PHE A 208 -24.18 -3.83 -3.69
N TRP A 209 -23.13 -4.58 -4.03
CA TRP A 209 -23.07 -5.28 -5.32
C TRP A 209 -24.10 -6.40 -5.46
N LYS A 210 -24.57 -6.99 -4.36
CA LYS A 210 -25.73 -7.91 -4.38
C LYS A 210 -27.03 -7.18 -4.74
N THR A 211 -27.25 -5.98 -4.19
CA THR A 211 -28.42 -5.15 -4.54
C THR A 211 -28.38 -4.77 -6.01
N VAL A 212 -27.23 -4.30 -6.50
CA VAL A 212 -27.03 -3.92 -7.91
C VAL A 212 -27.31 -5.09 -8.85
N LYS A 213 -26.83 -6.29 -8.50
CA LYS A 213 -27.11 -7.52 -9.26
C LYS A 213 -28.61 -7.82 -9.36
N ASN A 214 -29.36 -7.60 -8.29
CA ASN A 214 -30.78 -7.92 -8.23
C ASN A 214 -31.69 -6.81 -8.81
N MET A 215 -31.12 -5.70 -9.28
CA MET A 215 -31.89 -4.65 -9.94
C MET A 215 -32.49 -5.22 -11.24
N LYS A 216 -33.68 -4.75 -11.61
CA LYS A 216 -34.34 -5.07 -12.87
C LYS A 216 -34.47 -3.83 -13.74
N LYS A 217 -34.44 -4.02 -15.04
CA LYS A 217 -34.77 -3.00 -16.03
C LYS A 217 -36.28 -2.80 -16.12
N GLY A 218 -36.71 -1.74 -16.81
CA GLY A 218 -38.12 -1.42 -17.00
C GLY A 218 -38.92 -2.45 -17.81
N ASP A 219 -38.25 -3.39 -18.48
CA ASP A 219 -38.85 -4.53 -19.19
C ASP A 219 -38.81 -5.84 -18.35
N ASP A 220 -38.59 -5.73 -17.03
CA ASP A 220 -38.41 -6.84 -16.08
C ASP A 220 -37.20 -7.76 -16.35
N SER A 221 -36.38 -7.46 -17.36
CA SER A 221 -35.09 -8.13 -17.55
C SER A 221 -34.14 -7.76 -16.41
N GLU A 222 -33.23 -8.68 -16.06
CA GLU A 222 -32.22 -8.41 -15.04
C GLU A 222 -31.29 -7.26 -15.48
N ASN A 223 -30.75 -6.51 -14.52
CA ASN A 223 -29.83 -5.42 -14.81
C ASN A 223 -28.58 -5.98 -15.52
N ARG A 224 -28.23 -5.42 -16.68
CA ARG A 224 -27.21 -5.99 -17.60
C ARG A 224 -25.75 -5.94 -17.13
N LEU A 225 -25.51 -5.46 -15.91
CA LEU A 225 -24.32 -5.84 -15.15
C LEU A 225 -24.24 -7.37 -14.91
N GLU A 226 -25.20 -8.15 -15.43
CA GLU A 226 -25.13 -9.56 -15.81
C GLU A 226 -24.00 -9.97 -16.76
N THR A 227 -23.43 -9.06 -17.57
CA THR A 227 -22.37 -9.47 -18.51
C THR A 227 -21.27 -10.21 -17.74
N GLU A 228 -20.73 -11.27 -18.36
CA GLU A 228 -19.63 -12.10 -17.84
C GLU A 228 -18.46 -11.26 -17.29
N THR A 229 -18.39 -9.98 -17.65
CA THR A 229 -17.60 -8.86 -17.12
C THR A 229 -17.58 -8.70 -15.60
N LEU A 230 -18.65 -8.23 -14.95
CA LEU A 230 -18.60 -7.91 -13.50
C LEU A 230 -18.72 -9.18 -12.67
N SER A 231 -19.50 -10.16 -13.15
CA SER A 231 -19.51 -11.52 -12.61
C SER A 231 -18.13 -12.16 -12.72
N GLY A 232 -17.43 -12.05 -13.84
CA GLY A 232 -16.07 -12.58 -14.05
C GLY A 232 -15.00 -11.85 -13.25
N MET A 233 -15.08 -10.52 -13.14
CA MET A 233 -14.20 -9.70 -12.29
C MET A 233 -14.41 -9.96 -10.79
N LEU A 234 -15.67 -10.18 -10.35
CA LEU A 234 -15.99 -10.55 -8.97
C LEU A 234 -15.74 -12.05 -8.69
N ASN A 235 -15.87 -12.91 -9.70
CA ASN A 235 -15.67 -14.36 -9.64
C ASN A 235 -14.27 -14.79 -10.11
N ILE A 236 -13.28 -13.89 -10.22
CA ILE A 236 -11.89 -14.29 -10.53
C ILE A 236 -11.46 -15.44 -9.61
N LYS A 237 -11.87 -15.45 -8.34
CA LYS A 237 -11.64 -16.56 -7.40
C LYS A 237 -12.32 -17.88 -7.79
N ASN A 238 -13.55 -17.84 -8.33
CA ASN A 238 -14.28 -19.02 -8.78
C ASN A 238 -13.82 -19.51 -10.16
N ILE A 239 -13.46 -18.62 -11.09
CA ILE A 239 -12.84 -18.96 -12.38
C ILE A 239 -11.48 -19.62 -12.16
N LEU A 240 -10.66 -19.07 -11.25
CA LEU A 240 -9.40 -19.66 -10.82
C LEU A 240 -9.58 -21.04 -10.16
N ASN A 241 -10.63 -21.23 -9.36
CA ASN A 241 -10.98 -22.53 -8.79
C ASN A 241 -11.49 -23.54 -9.84
N PHE A 242 -12.33 -23.12 -10.80
CA PHE A 242 -12.77 -23.97 -11.93
C PHE A 242 -11.59 -24.39 -12.81
N GLN A 243 -10.56 -23.54 -12.94
CA GLN A 243 -9.32 -23.85 -13.63
C GLN A 243 -8.28 -24.60 -12.76
N LYS A 244 -8.63 -25.00 -11.51
CA LYS A 244 -7.71 -25.60 -10.51
C LYS A 244 -6.46 -24.76 -10.19
N LYS A 245 -6.45 -23.47 -10.54
CA LYS A 245 -5.36 -22.54 -10.21
C LYS A 245 -5.75 -21.72 -8.98
N SER A 246 -5.81 -22.39 -7.84
CA SER A 246 -5.93 -21.70 -6.55
C SER A 246 -4.71 -20.80 -6.33
N CYS A 247 -4.92 -19.50 -6.08
CA CYS A 247 -3.88 -18.55 -5.68
C CYS A 247 -3.19 -18.88 -4.34
N TYR A 248 -3.52 -20.00 -3.72
CA TYR A 248 -2.81 -20.42 -2.51
C TYR A 248 -1.42 -20.99 -2.81
N ASN A 249 -1.17 -21.47 -4.04
CA ASN A 249 0.12 -22.03 -4.48
C ASN A 249 0.57 -21.44 -5.84
N PHE A 250 0.49 -20.11 -6.01
CA PHE A 250 1.05 -19.50 -7.21
C PHE A 250 2.58 -19.37 -7.06
N GLU A 251 3.30 -20.41 -7.48
CA GLU A 251 4.75 -20.30 -7.71
C GLU A 251 4.99 -19.50 -8.98
N ILE A 252 5.55 -18.30 -8.82
CA ILE A 252 5.97 -17.46 -9.93
C ILE A 252 7.25 -18.06 -10.49
N ASN A 253 7.17 -18.79 -11.59
CA ASN A 253 8.34 -19.31 -12.30
C ASN A 253 8.92 -18.27 -13.26
N GLU A 254 10.24 -18.31 -13.44
CA GLU A 254 11.02 -17.37 -14.25
C GLU A 254 10.60 -17.33 -15.73
N GLU A 255 9.93 -18.37 -16.23
CA GLU A 255 9.36 -18.42 -17.58
C GLU A 255 8.20 -17.42 -17.81
N MET A 256 7.62 -16.84 -16.75
CA MET A 256 6.56 -15.83 -16.86
C MET A 256 7.07 -14.40 -17.06
N PHE A 257 8.39 -14.20 -17.12
CA PHE A 257 9.03 -12.90 -17.31
C PHE A 257 9.93 -12.81 -18.57
N ILE A 258 9.61 -13.58 -19.61
CA ILE A 258 10.30 -13.55 -20.90
C ILE A 258 9.24 -13.23 -21.98
N ASP A 259 9.28 -12.19 -22.80
CA ASP A 259 10.27 -11.14 -23.11
C ASP A 259 9.72 -9.71 -22.88
#